data_AF-A0A9E4UVT5-F1
#
_entry.id   AF-A0A9E4UVT5-F1
#
_cell.length_a   1.000
_cell.length_b   1.000
_cell.length_c   1.000
_cell.angle_alpha   90.00
_cell.angle_beta   90.00
_cell.angle_gamma   90.00
#
_symmetry.space_group_name_H-M   'P 1'
#
loop_
_entity.id
_entity.type
_entity.pdbx_description
1 polymer ?
#
loop_
_entity_poly.entity_id
_entity_poly.type
_entity_poly.pdbx_seq_one_letter_code
_entity_poly.pdbx_strand_id
1 'polypeptide(L)' 'MVQQSSADSLESHERFAKAIGGCTFPLVCDEELEAARLYGVIGRDGRRSHRANFLIDQG' A
#
# COMPACT_ATOMS: atom_id res chain seq x y z
N MET A 1 1.49 11.47 -9.64
CA MET A 1 1.28 10.02 -9.82
C MET A 1 0.51 9.50 -8.61
N VAL A 2 -0.44 8.59 -8.79
CA VAL A 2 -1.18 7.96 -7.67
C VAL A 2 -0.73 6.51 -7.54
N GLN A 3 -0.46 6.07 -6.32
CA GLN A 3 -0.10 4.70 -5.97
C GLN A 3 -0.73 4.34 -4.63
N GLN A 4 -1.00 3.06 -4.41
CA GLN A 4 -1.47 2.52 -3.13
C GLN A 4 -0.45 1.52 -2.60
N SER A 5 -0.34 1.40 -1.28
CA SER A 5 0.58 0.46 -0.62
C SER A 5 -0.10 -0.26 0.54
N SER A 6 0.23 -1.53 0.72
CA SER A 6 -0.24 -2.39 1.80
C SER A 6 0.72 -3.55 2.04
N ALA A 7 0.61 -4.25 3.17
CA ALA A 7 1.39 -5.45 3.47
C ALA A 7 0.99 -6.71 2.67
N ASP A 8 -0.02 -6.61 1.81
CA ASP A 8 -0.39 -7.69 0.90
C ASP A 8 0.72 -7.99 -0.12
N SER A 9 0.87 -9.28 -0.43
CA SER A 9 1.80 -9.76 -1.44
C SER A 9 1.33 -9.45 -2.86
N LEU A 10 2.25 -9.57 -3.81
CA LEU A 10 1.96 -9.38 -5.24
C LEU A 10 0.79 -10.25 -5.71
N GLU A 11 0.77 -11.53 -5.31
CA GLU A 11 -0.31 -12.45 -5.69
C GLU A 11 -1.66 -12.01 -5.13
N SER A 12 -1.69 -11.52 -3.88
CA SER A 12 -2.90 -10.96 -3.28
C SER A 12 -3.41 -9.74 -4.08
N HIS A 13 -2.50 -8.84 -4.46
CA HIS A 13 -2.80 -7.67 -5.29
C HIS A 13 -3.30 -8.02 -6.69
N GLU A 14 -2.68 -8.99 -7.36
CA GLU A 14 -3.11 -9.44 -8.69
C GLU A 14 -4.51 -10.02 -8.65
N ARG A 15 -4.81 -10.86 -7.65
CA ARG A 15 -6.15 -11.41 -7.44
C ARG A 15 -7.17 -10.32 -7.15
N PHE A 16 -6.81 -9.37 -6.29
CA PHE A 16 -7.64 -8.21 -5.98
C PHE A 16 -7.93 -7.38 -7.23
N ALA A 17 -6.90 -6.98 -7.98
CA ALA A 17 -7.03 -6.18 -9.19
C ALA A 17 -7.92 -6.89 -10.22
N LYS A 18 -7.73 -8.20 -10.42
CA LYS A 18 -8.58 -8.99 -11.32
C LYS A 18 -10.04 -9.01 -10.85
N ALA A 19 -10.29 -9.18 -9.55
CA ALA A 19 -11.63 -9.24 -8.99
C ALA A 19 -12.42 -7.93 -9.15
N ILE A 20 -11.74 -6.78 -9.12
CA ILE A 20 -12.37 -5.47 -9.29
C ILE A 20 -12.42 -4.97 -10.75
N GLY A 21 -11.99 -5.79 -11.72
CA GLY A 21 -12.01 -5.44 -13.15
C GLY A 21 -10.77 -4.67 -13.64
N GLY A 22 -9.68 -4.70 -12.88
CA GLY A 22 -8.43 -3.98 -13.15
C GLY A 22 -8.16 -2.86 -12.14
N CYS A 23 -6.91 -2.43 -12.05
CA CYS A 23 -6.49 -1.33 -11.21
C CYS A 23 -5.77 -0.27 -12.07
N THR A 24 -6.23 0.98 -12.04
CA THR A 24 -5.70 2.06 -12.87
C THR A 24 -4.48 2.75 -12.27
N PHE A 25 -4.01 2.27 -11.12
CA PHE A 25 -2.83 2.76 -10.41
C PHE A 25 -2.02 1.57 -9.87
N PRO A 26 -0.70 1.73 -9.68
CA PRO A 26 0.13 0.68 -9.10
C PRO A 26 -0.29 0.37 -7.66
N LEU A 27 -0.23 -0.93 -7.32
CA LEU A 27 -0.29 -1.43 -5.96
C LEU A 27 1.13 -1.85 -5.55
N VAL A 28 1.64 -1.28 -4.46
CA VAL A 28 2.98 -1.53 -3.93
C VAL A 28 2.87 -2.51 -2.77
N CYS A 29 3.61 -3.62 -2.85
CA CYS A 29 3.71 -4.62 -1.80
C CYS A 29 4.72 -4.15 -0.74
N ASP A 30 4.23 -3.77 0.44
CA ASP A 30 5.04 -3.41 1.62
C ASP A 30 4.96 -4.54 2.66
N GLU A 31 5.30 -5.77 2.23
CA GLU A 31 5.11 -7.01 3.01
C GLU A 31 5.78 -6.94 4.40
N GLU A 32 6.94 -6.28 4.48
CA GLU A 32 7.71 -6.10 5.72
C GLU A 32 7.32 -4.85 6.53
N LEU A 33 6.35 -4.07 6.03
CA LEU A 33 5.87 -2.83 6.63
C LEU A 33 6.97 -1.76 6.81
N GLU A 34 8.01 -1.78 5.98
CA GLU A 34 9.12 -0.84 6.04
C GLU A 34 8.65 0.58 5.71
N ALA A 35 7.87 0.74 4.63
CA ALA A 35 7.30 2.03 4.28
C ALA A 35 6.31 2.48 5.36
N ALA A 36 5.42 1.60 5.82
CA ALA A 36 4.48 1.93 6.89
C ALA A 36 5.17 2.44 8.17
N ARG A 37 6.33 1.89 8.54
CA ARG A 37 7.13 2.36 9.69
C ARG A 37 7.79 3.71 9.40
N LEU A 38 8.45 3.86 8.25
CA LEU A 38 9.14 5.10 7.86
C LEU A 38 8.18 6.30 7.81
N TYR A 39 6.97 6.08 7.32
CA TYR A 39 5.92 7.11 7.25
C TYR A 39 5.11 7.24 8.54
N GLY A 40 5.42 6.47 9.59
CA GLY A 40 4.77 6.59 10.90
C GLY A 40 3.30 6.15 10.92
N VAL A 41 2.88 5.29 9.99
CA VAL A 41 1.48 4.86 9.83
C VAL A 41 1.26 3.39 10.21
N ILE A 42 2.25 2.73 10.79
CA ILE A 42 2.08 1.38 11.31
C ILE A 42 1.00 1.34 12.40
N GLY A 43 0.11 0.35 12.31
CA GLY A 43 -0.94 0.12 13.30
C GLY A 43 -0.39 -0.27 14.66
N ARG A 44 -1.19 -0.08 15.73
CA ARG A 44 -0.79 -0.40 17.11
C ARG A 44 -0.34 -1.85 17.32
N ASP A 45 -0.89 -2.79 16.55
CA ASP A 45 -0.52 -4.21 16.61
C ASP A 45 0.75 -4.55 15.81
N GLY A 46 1.28 -3.60 15.04
CA GLY A 46 2.46 -3.78 14.21
C GLY A 46 2.25 -4.65 12.98
N ARG A 47 1.00 -5.04 12.64
CA ARG A 47 0.70 -6.03 11.60
C ARG A 47 0.19 -5.45 10.29
N ARG A 48 -0.18 -4.17 10.29
CA ARG A 48 -0.84 -3.50 9.16
C ARG A 48 -0.74 -2.00 9.31
N SER A 49 -0.76 -1.28 8.20
CA SER A 49 -0.81 0.19 8.20
C SER A 49 -2.21 0.70 8.56
N HIS A 50 -2.27 1.90 9.14
CA HIS A 50 -3.46 2.74 9.19
C HIS A 50 -3.75 3.33 7.80
N ARG A 51 -5.01 3.66 7.54
CA ARG A 51 -5.38 4.39 6.32
C ARG A 51 -4.77 5.79 6.37
N ALA A 52 -3.84 6.05 5.47
CA ALA A 52 -3.15 7.32 5.36
C ALA A 52 -3.01 7.72 3.89
N ASN A 53 -3.03 9.02 3.63
CA ASN A 53 -2.77 9.59 2.32
C ASN A 53 -1.65 10.62 2.46
N PHE A 54 -0.68 10.55 1.55
CA PHE A 54 0.43 11.49 1.48
C PHE A 54 0.36 12.24 0.16
N LEU A 55 0.46 13.57 0.22
CA LEU A 55 0.66 14.40 -0.95
C LEU A 55 2.16 14.68 -1.06
N ILE A 56 2.78 14.18 -2.13
CA ILE A 56 4.21 14.35 -2.40
C ILE A 56 4.33 15.28 -3.60
N ASP A 57 4.98 16.43 -3.39
CA ASP A 57 5.30 17.38 -4.45
C ASP A 57 6.43 16.85 -5.34
N GLN A 58 6.52 17.32 -6.58
CA GLN A 58 7.59 16.97 -7.51
C GLN A 58 8.91 17.72 -7.23
N GLY A 59 8.87 18.76 -6.37
CA GLY A 59 9.98 19.69 -6.15
C GLY A 59 9.95 20.87 -7.10
#